data_AF-A0A553KIQ6-F1
#
_entry.id   AF-A0A553KIQ6-F1
#
_cell.length_a   1.000
_cell.length_b   1.000
_cell.length_c   1.000
_cell.angle_alpha   90.00
_cell.angle_beta   90.00
_cell.angle_gamma   90.00
#
_symmetry.space_group_name_H-M   'P 1'
#
loop_
_entity.id
_entity.type
_entity.pdbx_description
1 polymer ?
#
loop_
_entity_poly.entity_id
_entity_poly.type
_entity_poly.pdbx_seq_one_letter_code
_entity_poly.pdbx_strand_id
1 'polypeptide(L)'
;MESPTVGQTMTGRGRTCHSEHLSRPVHGIFFLSQNRTYVLLQKGGMNMLRDYKQTDLEKWVGAFYAELGMRHAGDLREEAVADALGIDLVYRPCPSMRYEAGRYRCITINSALPRPVQREQFFHELGHILRGHTGKQLEMRKSFRDLQEAQASQFQLYAALPFFMVSKLRLTDCQTHPACLLAQEFGVTRQLAEKRLAQIRRRIISERLHRQFVAGLHGRGPRPA
;
A
#
# COMPACT_ATOMS: atom_id res chain seq x y z
N MET A 1 27.47 -15.70 -65.54
CA MET A 1 26.38 -15.05 -66.29
C MET A 1 25.15 -15.93 -66.17
N GLU A 2 24.31 -15.68 -65.17
CA GLU A 2 22.92 -16.18 -65.15
C GLU A 2 22.07 -15.11 -64.45
N SER A 3 20.99 -14.73 -65.11
CA SER A 3 19.81 -14.03 -64.59
C SER A 3 18.62 -14.95 -64.91
N PRO A 4 17.35 -14.65 -64.56
CA PRO A 4 16.74 -13.77 -63.57
C PRO A 4 15.82 -14.61 -62.61
N THR A 5 14.99 -14.09 -61.69
CA THR A 5 13.54 -13.79 -61.92
C THR A 5 12.86 -13.51 -60.56
N VAL A 6 12.14 -12.37 -60.46
CA VAL A 6 10.85 -12.06 -59.75
C VAL A 6 10.69 -12.59 -58.30
N GLY A 7 10.40 -11.81 -57.26
CA GLY A 7 9.54 -10.62 -57.12
C GLY A 7 8.36 -10.99 -56.22
N GLN A 8 8.16 -10.30 -55.09
CA GLN A 8 6.84 -10.14 -54.47
C GLN A 8 6.82 -8.99 -53.43
N THR A 9 5.74 -8.23 -53.55
CA THR A 9 5.29 -7.03 -52.85
C THR A 9 4.72 -7.30 -51.45
N MET A 10 4.52 -6.23 -50.66
CA MET A 10 3.33 -5.83 -49.86
C MET A 10 3.83 -4.94 -48.70
N THR A 11 3.67 -3.61 -48.68
CA THR A 11 2.46 -2.83 -48.26
C THR A 11 1.82 -3.41 -46.97
N GLY A 12 1.44 -2.68 -45.92
CA GLY A 12 1.29 -1.27 -45.62
C GLY A 12 0.20 -1.13 -44.55
N ARG A 13 0.44 -0.28 -43.54
CA ARG A 13 -0.53 0.43 -42.67
C ARG A 13 -1.61 -0.36 -41.90
N GLY A 14 -1.68 -0.07 -40.59
CA GLY A 14 -2.66 -0.64 -39.67
C GLY A 14 -4.06 -0.04 -39.71
N ARG A 15 -4.90 -0.49 -38.78
CA ARG A 15 -6.03 0.25 -38.19
C ARG A 15 -6.76 -0.57 -37.11
N THR A 16 -7.00 0.09 -35.97
CA THR A 16 -8.26 0.19 -35.20
C THR A 16 -9.12 -1.04 -34.94
N CYS A 17 -9.34 -1.33 -33.66
CA CYS A 17 -10.42 -2.21 -33.19
C CYS A 17 -11.78 -1.48 -33.28
N HIS A 18 -12.71 -2.06 -34.05
CA HIS A 18 -14.09 -1.62 -34.21
C HIS A 18 -15.01 -2.12 -33.07
N SER A 19 -16.06 -1.34 -32.81
CA SER A 19 -17.18 -1.60 -31.92
C SER A 19 -18.44 -2.11 -32.66
N GLU A 20 -19.28 -2.86 -31.92
CA GLU A 20 -20.75 -3.04 -32.06
C GLU A 20 -21.29 -3.86 -33.27
N HIS A 21 -22.36 -4.69 -33.20
CA HIS A 21 -23.69 -4.68 -32.56
C HIS A 21 -24.20 -6.15 -32.33
N LEU A 22 -24.91 -6.58 -31.27
CA LEU A 22 -26.29 -6.34 -30.74
C LEU A 22 -27.40 -7.31 -31.28
N SER A 23 -27.98 -8.17 -30.41
CA SER A 23 -29.46 -8.42 -30.30
C SER A 23 -29.95 -9.47 -29.27
N ARG A 24 -30.55 -8.93 -28.18
CA ARG A 24 -31.82 -9.26 -27.44
C ARG A 24 -32.05 -10.68 -26.80
N PRO A 25 -33.14 -10.90 -25.99
CA PRO A 25 -33.05 -10.96 -24.52
C PRO A 25 -33.69 -12.24 -23.89
N VAL A 26 -33.32 -12.60 -22.66
CA VAL A 26 -34.10 -13.59 -21.87
C VAL A 26 -34.27 -13.11 -20.43
N HIS A 27 -35.52 -13.18 -19.97
CA HIS A 27 -36.00 -12.81 -18.65
C HIS A 27 -35.41 -13.68 -17.53
N GLY A 28 -35.25 -13.08 -16.35
CA GLY A 28 -35.85 -13.65 -15.15
C GLY A 28 -34.91 -14.27 -14.12
N ILE A 29 -34.85 -13.60 -12.97
CA ILE A 29 -34.60 -14.13 -11.62
C ILE A 29 -33.11 -14.35 -11.29
N PHE A 30 -32.48 -13.31 -10.75
CA PHE A 30 -31.34 -13.46 -9.84
C PHE A 30 -31.74 -12.98 -8.44
N PHE A 31 -31.71 -13.93 -7.50
CA PHE A 31 -31.85 -13.70 -6.07
C PHE A 31 -30.84 -12.65 -5.60
N LEU A 32 -31.31 -11.47 -5.19
CA LEU A 32 -30.50 -10.52 -4.42
C LEU A 32 -30.48 -10.96 -2.96
N SER A 33 -29.53 -11.82 -2.59
CA SER A 33 -29.02 -11.85 -1.22
C SER A 33 -27.80 -10.96 -1.15
N GLN A 34 -28.02 -9.64 -1.14
CA GLN A 34 -26.97 -8.71 -0.75
C GLN A 34 -27.00 -8.56 0.77
N ASN A 35 -25.94 -9.03 1.41
CA ASN A 35 -25.69 -8.85 2.84
C ASN A 35 -25.93 -7.40 3.27
N ARG A 36 -26.85 -7.23 4.21
CA ARG A 36 -27.39 -5.97 4.76
C ARG A 36 -26.34 -5.05 5.40
N THR A 37 -25.08 -5.47 5.47
CA THR A 37 -23.93 -4.68 5.95
C THR A 37 -23.32 -3.75 4.91
N TYR A 38 -23.51 -4.00 3.60
CA TYR A 38 -22.88 -3.17 2.55
C TYR A 38 -23.68 -1.91 2.18
N VAL A 39 -24.97 -1.86 2.47
CA VAL A 39 -25.88 -0.79 1.99
C VAL A 39 -25.86 0.47 2.87
N LEU A 40 -25.22 0.44 4.04
CA LEU A 40 -25.13 1.60 4.95
C LEU A 40 -23.97 2.57 4.67
N LEU A 41 -23.14 2.32 3.66
CA LEU A 41 -21.98 3.18 3.34
C LEU A 41 -22.22 4.19 2.21
N GLN A 42 -23.38 4.20 1.56
CA GLN A 42 -23.62 5.04 0.36
C GLN A 42 -24.43 6.32 0.60
N LYS A 43 -24.77 6.66 1.85
CA LYS A 43 -25.46 7.92 2.16
C LYS A 43 -24.59 8.81 3.04
N GLY A 44 -23.69 9.54 2.39
CA GLY A 44 -22.89 10.61 3.02
C GLY A 44 -21.62 10.87 2.24
N GLY A 45 -21.63 11.86 1.35
CA GLY A 45 -20.43 12.39 0.69
C GLY A 45 -19.52 13.10 1.70
N MET A 46 -18.92 12.32 2.60
CA MET A 46 -18.00 12.74 3.64
C MET A 46 -16.77 11.86 3.57
N ASN A 47 -15.71 12.41 2.97
CA ASN A 47 -14.36 11.85 2.83
C ASN A 47 -14.10 10.67 3.80
N MET A 48 -14.14 9.44 3.25
CA MET A 48 -14.03 8.16 3.97
C MET A 48 -12.87 8.14 4.98
N LEU A 49 -11.81 8.92 4.74
CA LEU A 49 -10.58 8.97 5.52
C LEU A 49 -10.68 9.81 6.81
N ARG A 50 -11.71 10.64 6.99
CA ARG A 50 -11.82 11.58 8.13
C ARG A 50 -11.81 10.92 9.50
N ASP A 51 -12.32 9.69 9.60
CA ASP A 51 -12.42 8.96 10.87
C ASP A 51 -11.19 8.11 11.18
N TYR A 52 -10.15 8.15 10.34
CA TYR A 52 -8.94 7.40 10.59
C TYR A 52 -8.13 8.06 11.71
N LYS A 53 -7.80 7.29 12.75
CA LYS A 53 -6.83 7.68 13.77
C LYS A 53 -5.49 7.00 13.50
N GLN A 54 -4.45 7.82 13.30
CA GLN A 54 -3.08 7.34 13.17
C GLN A 54 -2.56 6.81 14.51
N THR A 55 -1.79 5.73 14.46
CA THR A 55 -1.01 5.28 15.63
C THR A 55 0.18 6.21 15.87
N ASP A 56 0.80 6.12 17.05
CA ASP A 56 1.99 6.92 17.35
C ASP A 56 3.16 6.59 16.43
N LEU A 57 3.28 5.32 16.00
CA LEU A 57 4.23 4.92 14.98
C LEU A 57 3.97 5.63 13.64
N GLU A 58 2.71 5.74 13.20
CA GLU A 58 2.38 6.45 11.96
C GLU A 58 2.61 7.97 12.07
N LYS A 59 2.36 8.55 13.25
CA LYS A 59 2.66 9.96 13.51
C LYS A 59 4.16 10.21 13.47
N TRP A 60 4.95 9.33 14.10
CA TRP A 60 6.40 9.39 14.07
C TRP A 60 6.96 9.30 12.65
N VAL A 61 6.50 8.31 11.86
CA VAL A 61 6.87 8.20 10.42
C VAL A 61 6.50 9.48 9.66
N GLY A 62 5.32 10.04 9.93
CA GLY A 62 4.87 11.28 9.31
C GLY A 62 5.73 12.49 9.66
N ALA A 63 6.11 12.63 10.94
CA ALA A 63 6.99 13.70 11.40
C ALA A 63 8.38 13.57 10.77
N PHE A 64 8.96 12.37 10.79
CA PHE A 64 10.25 12.08 10.19
C PHE A 64 10.29 12.43 8.69
N TYR A 65 9.27 12.03 7.91
CA TYR A 65 9.20 12.41 6.49
C TYR A 65 8.98 13.90 6.28
N ALA A 66 8.20 14.56 7.13
CA ALA A 66 7.99 15.99 7.06
C ALA A 66 9.28 16.79 7.34
N GLU A 67 10.13 16.32 8.25
CA GLU A 67 11.46 16.89 8.52
C GLU A 67 12.39 16.80 7.31
N LEU A 68 12.29 15.71 6.53
CA LEU A 68 13.00 15.53 5.26
C LEU A 68 12.36 16.29 4.08
N GLY A 69 11.32 17.08 4.33
CA GLY A 69 10.59 17.82 3.30
C GLY A 69 9.67 16.96 2.42
N MET A 70 9.49 15.68 2.74
CA MET A 70 8.65 14.75 1.98
C MET A 70 7.20 14.89 2.40
N ARG A 71 6.39 15.60 1.61
CA ARG A 71 5.01 15.98 1.98
C ARG A 71 3.95 15.28 1.12
N HIS A 72 4.32 14.84 -0.06
CA HIS A 72 3.46 14.19 -1.06
C HIS A 72 4.01 12.81 -1.45
N ALA A 73 3.17 11.96 -2.03
CA ALA A 73 3.53 10.58 -2.37
C ALA A 73 4.78 10.50 -3.28
N GLY A 74 4.88 11.39 -4.27
CA GLY A 74 6.01 11.49 -5.18
C GLY A 74 7.31 12.02 -4.55
N ASP A 75 7.26 12.63 -3.35
CA ASP A 75 8.46 13.14 -2.67
C ASP A 75 9.22 12.03 -1.94
N LEU A 76 8.56 10.89 -1.70
CA LEU A 76 9.11 9.79 -0.92
C LEU A 76 10.26 9.13 -1.70
N ARG A 77 11.48 9.26 -1.21
CA ARG A 77 12.70 8.73 -1.84
C ARG A 77 13.45 7.84 -0.87
N GLU A 78 13.70 6.59 -1.25
CA GLU A 78 14.36 5.58 -0.43
C GLU A 78 15.77 6.02 -0.04
N GLU A 79 16.49 6.62 -0.99
CA GLU A 79 17.86 7.10 -0.81
C GLU A 79 17.92 8.20 0.25
N ALA A 80 17.05 9.21 0.17
CA ALA A 80 17.00 10.29 1.15
C ALA A 80 16.58 9.80 2.55
N VAL A 81 15.72 8.78 2.63
CA VAL A 81 15.37 8.14 3.91
C VAL A 81 16.58 7.40 4.48
N ALA A 82 17.32 6.66 3.65
CA ALA A 82 18.50 5.91 4.06
C ALA A 82 19.62 6.84 4.53
N ASP A 83 19.92 7.89 3.75
CA ASP A 83 20.93 8.91 4.06
C ASP A 83 20.65 9.60 5.39
N ALA A 84 19.40 10.03 5.62
CA ALA A 84 18.99 10.68 6.86
C ALA A 84 19.16 9.80 8.11
N LEU A 85 19.16 8.47 7.94
CA LEU A 85 19.32 7.49 9.01
C LEU A 85 20.75 6.94 9.10
N GLY A 86 21.66 7.41 8.24
CA GLY A 86 23.03 6.89 8.15
C GLY A 86 23.06 5.42 7.73
N ILE A 87 22.22 5.04 6.76
CA ILE A 87 22.11 3.69 6.23
C ILE A 87 22.64 3.66 4.80
N ASP A 88 23.63 2.82 4.53
CA ASP A 88 24.12 2.61 3.17
C ASP A 88 23.11 1.80 2.37
N LEU A 89 22.56 2.39 1.31
CA LEU A 89 21.60 1.74 0.41
C LEU A 89 22.31 1.22 -0.86
N VAL A 90 22.26 -0.09 -1.07
CA VAL A 90 22.97 -0.75 -2.18
C VAL A 90 22.00 -1.60 -3.00
N TYR A 91 22.09 -1.51 -4.33
CA TYR A 91 21.31 -2.35 -5.25
C TYR A 91 22.21 -3.39 -5.93
N ARG A 92 21.91 -4.68 -5.76
CA ARG A 92 22.68 -5.80 -6.35
C ARG A 92 21.77 -6.98 -6.69
N PRO A 93 22.13 -7.85 -7.65
CA PRO A 93 21.30 -9.01 -8.03
C PRO A 93 21.43 -10.16 -7.01
N CYS A 94 21.16 -9.90 -5.74
CA CYS A 94 21.17 -10.85 -4.63
C CYS A 94 19.94 -10.64 -3.73
N PRO A 95 19.58 -11.58 -2.86
CA PRO A 95 18.46 -11.40 -1.93
C PRO A 95 18.57 -10.09 -1.15
N SER A 96 17.44 -9.39 -1.01
CA SER A 96 17.37 -8.18 -0.21
C SER A 96 17.57 -8.52 1.26
N MET A 97 18.33 -7.68 1.96
CA MET A 97 18.68 -7.90 3.36
C MET A 97 19.19 -6.61 3.99
N ARG A 98 18.96 -6.46 5.28
CA ARG A 98 19.71 -5.54 6.13
C ARG A 98 20.98 -6.18 6.70
N TYR A 99 21.94 -5.33 7.02
CA TYR A 99 23.14 -5.69 7.77
C TYR A 99 23.46 -4.58 8.79
N GLU A 100 23.76 -4.97 10.03
CA GLU A 100 24.13 -4.05 11.11
C GLU A 100 25.39 -4.57 11.81
N ALA A 101 26.40 -3.71 11.92
CA ALA A 101 27.66 -3.99 12.61
C ALA A 101 28.16 -2.75 13.36
N GLY A 102 27.99 -2.75 14.69
CA GLY A 102 28.30 -1.58 15.50
C GLY A 102 27.46 -0.37 15.08
N ARG A 103 28.12 0.70 14.62
CA ARG A 103 27.44 1.90 14.09
C ARG A 103 27.11 1.83 12.60
N TYR A 104 27.65 0.83 11.90
CA TYR A 104 27.42 0.66 10.47
C TYR A 104 26.08 -0.03 10.22
N ARG A 105 25.28 0.52 9.30
CA ARG A 105 24.02 -0.05 8.84
C ARG A 105 23.97 -0.01 7.33
N CYS A 106 23.52 -1.10 6.72
CA CYS A 106 23.34 -1.21 5.28
C CYS A 106 22.04 -1.93 4.95
N ILE A 107 21.36 -1.49 3.90
CA ILE A 107 20.28 -2.20 3.26
C ILE A 107 20.73 -2.54 1.84
N THR A 108 20.78 -3.84 1.53
CA THR A 108 20.96 -4.33 0.17
C THR A 108 19.60 -4.70 -0.42
N ILE A 109 19.31 -4.23 -1.63
CA ILE A 109 18.08 -4.51 -2.36
C ILE A 109 18.39 -5.28 -3.64
N ASN A 110 17.59 -6.32 -3.90
CA ASN A 110 17.69 -7.13 -5.09
C ASN A 110 17.38 -6.33 -6.36
N SER A 111 18.41 -5.94 -7.10
CA SER A 111 18.30 -5.15 -8.32
C SER A 111 17.64 -5.90 -9.48
N ALA A 112 17.51 -7.23 -9.40
CA ALA A 112 16.82 -8.04 -10.41
C ALA A 112 15.28 -7.99 -10.29
N LEU A 113 14.75 -7.43 -9.20
CA LEU A 113 13.30 -7.32 -8.99
C LEU A 113 12.72 -6.06 -9.64
N PRO A 114 11.42 -6.04 -9.98
CA PRO A 114 10.75 -4.82 -10.45
C PRO A 114 10.83 -3.68 -9.43
N ARG A 115 10.93 -2.42 -9.86
CA ARG A 115 11.07 -1.25 -8.97
C ARG A 115 10.03 -1.18 -7.84
N PRO A 116 8.74 -1.49 -8.07
CA PRO A 116 7.77 -1.50 -6.97
C PRO A 116 8.10 -2.52 -5.89
N VAL A 117 8.59 -3.70 -6.26
CA VAL A 117 8.99 -4.74 -5.31
C VAL A 117 10.27 -4.36 -4.57
N GLN A 118 11.23 -3.74 -5.25
CA GLN A 118 12.44 -3.21 -4.62
C GLN A 118 12.11 -2.18 -3.54
N ARG A 119 11.21 -1.24 -3.85
CA ARG A 119 10.72 -0.22 -2.91
C ARG A 119 10.05 -0.83 -1.70
N GLU A 120 9.20 -1.83 -1.91
CA GLU A 120 8.57 -2.57 -0.82
C GLU A 120 9.59 -3.26 0.07
N GLN A 121 10.59 -3.92 -0.51
CA GLN A 121 11.66 -4.57 0.25
C GLN A 121 12.51 -3.58 1.04
N PHE A 122 12.78 -2.40 0.50
CA PHE A 122 13.44 -1.33 1.24
C PHE A 122 12.68 -0.98 2.52
N PHE A 123 11.37 -0.72 2.43
CA PHE A 123 10.58 -0.38 3.61
C PHE A 123 10.40 -1.54 4.60
N HIS A 124 10.47 -2.79 4.12
CA HIS A 124 10.49 -3.97 4.99
C HIS A 124 11.78 -4.07 5.79
N GLU A 125 12.93 -3.99 5.12
CA GLU A 125 14.26 -4.02 5.77
C GLU A 125 14.47 -2.82 6.69
N LEU A 126 14.01 -1.63 6.28
CA LEU A 126 14.00 -0.45 7.13
C LEU A 126 13.19 -0.67 8.41
N GLY A 127 12.04 -1.35 8.29
CA GLY A 127 11.21 -1.71 9.44
C GLY A 127 11.94 -2.60 10.43
N HIS A 128 12.75 -3.54 9.96
CA HIS A 128 13.57 -4.33 10.87
C HIS A 128 14.62 -3.50 11.62
N ILE A 129 15.31 -2.57 10.95
CA ILE A 129 16.30 -1.68 11.59
C ILE A 129 15.61 -0.80 12.64
N LEU A 130 14.56 -0.07 12.26
CA LEU A 130 13.91 0.92 13.12
C LEU A 130 13.12 0.30 14.28
N ARG A 131 12.72 -0.96 14.17
CA ARG A 131 12.07 -1.70 15.25
C ARG A 131 13.08 -2.41 16.16
N GLY A 132 14.38 -2.24 15.92
CA GLY A 132 15.44 -2.87 16.71
C GLY A 132 15.42 -4.39 16.62
N HIS A 133 15.00 -4.95 15.47
CA HIS A 133 14.92 -6.39 15.27
C HIS A 133 16.33 -6.97 15.09
N THR A 134 16.91 -7.41 16.20
CA THR A 134 18.23 -8.06 16.26
C THR A 134 18.12 -9.60 16.30
N GLY A 135 19.22 -10.26 15.95
CA GLY A 135 19.41 -11.71 16.10
C GLY A 135 19.47 -12.45 14.77
N LYS A 136 20.30 -13.50 14.72
CA LYS A 136 20.35 -14.39 13.56
C LYS A 136 19.06 -15.19 13.50
N GLN A 137 18.29 -15.03 12.43
CA GLN A 137 17.02 -15.74 12.25
C GLN A 137 17.15 -17.24 12.49
N LEU A 138 18.22 -17.89 12.02
CA LEU A 138 18.45 -19.34 12.18
C LEU A 138 18.56 -19.81 13.65
N GLU A 139 19.03 -18.94 14.54
CA GLU A 139 19.22 -19.25 15.97
C GLU A 139 17.98 -18.88 16.81
N MET A 140 16.99 -18.22 16.20
CA MET A 140 15.80 -17.71 16.87
C MET A 140 14.68 -18.76 16.91
N ARG A 141 13.85 -18.76 17.96
CA ARG A 141 12.62 -19.59 17.97
C ARG A 141 11.66 -19.09 16.88
N LYS A 142 10.94 -20.03 16.24
CA LYS A 142 10.02 -19.71 15.13
C LYS A 142 9.03 -18.61 15.46
N SER A 143 8.40 -18.65 16.65
CA SER A 143 7.41 -17.66 17.07
C SER A 143 7.97 -16.24 17.16
N PHE A 144 9.22 -16.08 17.61
CA PHE A 144 9.87 -14.78 17.66
C PHE A 144 10.21 -14.25 16.26
N ARG A 145 10.65 -15.13 15.34
CA ARG A 145 10.83 -14.76 13.93
C ARG A 145 9.52 -14.29 13.31
N ASP A 146 8.45 -15.08 13.46
CA ASP A 146 7.14 -14.76 12.90
C ASP A 146 6.64 -13.40 13.42
N LEU A 147 6.88 -13.10 14.70
CA LEU A 147 6.53 -11.81 15.30
C LEU A 147 7.34 -10.66 14.68
N GLN A 148 8.67 -10.80 14.53
CA GLN A 148 9.50 -9.76 13.92
C GLN A 148 9.10 -9.48 12.46
N GLU A 149 8.84 -10.54 11.68
CA GLU A 149 8.37 -10.41 10.29
C GLU A 149 7.00 -9.72 10.21
N ALA A 150 6.08 -10.07 11.12
CA ALA A 150 4.77 -9.42 11.18
C ALA A 150 4.88 -7.93 11.55
N GLN A 151 5.77 -7.59 12.49
CA GLN A 151 6.02 -6.20 12.89
C GLN A 151 6.69 -5.40 11.76
N ALA A 152 7.66 -5.99 11.05
CA ALA A 152 8.30 -5.37 9.88
C ALA A 152 7.29 -5.16 8.73
N SER A 153 6.46 -6.18 8.44
CA SER A 153 5.38 -6.09 7.44
C SER A 153 4.35 -5.02 7.79
N GLN A 154 4.04 -4.85 9.08
CA GLN A 154 3.13 -3.79 9.52
C GLN A 154 3.77 -2.40 9.38
N PHE A 155 5.05 -2.27 9.73
CA PHE A 155 5.81 -1.03 9.54
C PHE A 155 5.89 -0.64 8.05
N GLN A 156 6.16 -1.62 7.17
CA GLN A 156 6.23 -1.43 5.72
C GLN A 156 4.99 -0.71 5.18
N LEU A 157 3.79 -1.07 5.65
CA LEU A 157 2.53 -0.41 5.25
C LEU A 157 2.49 1.08 5.63
N TYR A 158 3.05 1.45 6.78
CA TYR A 158 3.08 2.83 7.26
C TYR A 158 4.15 3.67 6.56
N ALA A 159 5.32 3.07 6.34
CA ALA A 159 6.45 3.74 5.73
C ALA A 159 6.28 3.90 4.21
N ALA A 160 5.82 2.85 3.52
CA ALA A 160 5.64 2.89 2.07
C ALA A 160 4.38 3.66 1.64
N LEU A 161 3.33 3.69 2.47
CA LEU A 161 2.08 4.42 2.22
C LEU A 161 1.62 5.20 3.47
N PRO A 162 2.34 6.28 3.85
CA PRO A 162 2.02 7.07 5.03
C PRO A 162 0.63 7.68 4.95
N PHE A 163 -0.17 7.53 6.01
CA PHE A 163 -1.56 7.97 5.99
C PHE A 163 -1.68 9.47 5.71
N PHE A 164 -0.77 10.29 6.24
CA PHE A 164 -0.80 11.74 6.02
C PHE A 164 -0.61 12.12 4.54
N MET A 165 0.12 11.32 3.75
CA MET A 165 0.24 11.50 2.30
C MET A 165 -0.99 10.93 1.57
N VAL A 166 -1.43 9.74 1.96
CA VAL A 166 -2.64 9.09 1.41
C VAL A 166 -3.87 9.99 1.55
N SER A 167 -4.02 10.64 2.70
CA SER A 167 -5.16 11.53 2.99
C SER A 167 -5.23 12.78 2.11
N LYS A 168 -4.13 13.17 1.47
CA LYS A 168 -4.05 14.29 0.53
C LYS A 168 -4.46 13.91 -0.89
N LEU A 169 -4.42 12.62 -1.21
CA LEU A 169 -4.91 12.14 -2.50
C LEU A 169 -6.43 12.26 -2.52
N ARG A 170 -6.97 12.76 -3.63
CA ARG A 170 -8.43 12.86 -3.84
C ARG A 170 -8.99 11.47 -4.12
N LEU A 171 -9.04 10.63 -3.09
CA LEU A 171 -9.74 9.35 -3.11
C LEU A 171 -11.24 9.65 -3.03
N THR A 172 -11.88 9.83 -4.19
CA THR A 172 -13.35 9.96 -4.25
C THR A 172 -13.99 8.59 -4.06
N ASP A 173 -15.14 8.53 -3.39
CA ASP A 173 -15.88 7.27 -3.19
C ASP A 173 -16.28 6.59 -4.52
N CYS A 174 -16.29 7.35 -5.63
CA CYS A 174 -16.55 6.90 -6.99
C CYS A 174 -15.31 6.38 -7.74
N GLN A 175 -14.11 6.39 -7.13
CA GLN A 175 -12.94 5.81 -7.79
C GLN A 175 -13.10 4.30 -7.90
N THR A 176 -13.15 3.82 -9.13
CA THR A 176 -13.32 2.39 -9.45
C THR A 176 -12.13 1.56 -8.94
N HIS A 177 -10.94 2.16 -8.85
CA HIS A 177 -9.69 1.46 -8.50
C HIS A 177 -8.74 2.29 -7.60
N PRO A 178 -9.11 2.57 -6.34
CA PRO A 178 -8.28 3.39 -5.44
C PRO A 178 -6.92 2.73 -5.15
N ALA A 179 -6.84 1.40 -5.16
CA ALA A 179 -5.57 0.69 -4.98
C ALA A 179 -4.59 0.90 -6.14
N CYS A 180 -5.09 0.99 -7.38
CA CYS A 180 -4.25 1.26 -8.54
C CYS A 180 -3.66 2.66 -8.47
N LEU A 181 -4.48 3.65 -8.08
CA LEU A 181 -3.98 5.00 -7.86
C LEU A 181 -2.90 5.04 -6.77
N LEU A 182 -3.14 4.41 -5.60
CA LEU A 182 -2.11 4.35 -4.56
C LEU A 182 -0.83 3.64 -5.02
N ALA A 183 -0.97 2.53 -5.74
CA ALA A 183 0.17 1.80 -6.28
C ALA A 183 1.01 2.67 -7.20
N GLN A 184 0.36 3.43 -8.09
CA GLN A 184 1.01 4.36 -9.00
C GLN A 184 1.68 5.53 -8.25
N GLU A 185 0.94 6.23 -7.38
CA GLU A 185 1.41 7.42 -6.67
C GLU A 185 2.58 7.13 -5.72
N PHE A 186 2.56 5.98 -5.04
CA PHE A 186 3.60 5.58 -4.10
C PHE A 186 4.67 4.69 -4.73
N GLY A 187 4.53 4.31 -6.00
CA GLY A 187 5.47 3.42 -6.69
C GLY A 187 5.56 2.03 -6.08
N VAL A 188 4.47 1.49 -5.53
CA VAL A 188 4.38 0.18 -4.89
C VAL A 188 3.53 -0.79 -5.71
N THR A 189 3.49 -2.07 -5.34
CA THR A 189 2.60 -3.03 -5.98
C THR A 189 1.14 -2.74 -5.61
N ARG A 190 0.23 -3.10 -6.52
CA ARG A 190 -1.22 -3.08 -6.24
C ARG A 190 -1.56 -3.88 -4.99
N GLN A 191 -0.88 -5.01 -4.75
CA GLN A 191 -1.14 -5.87 -3.61
C GLN A 191 -0.84 -5.15 -2.27
N LEU A 192 0.28 -4.44 -2.17
CA LEU A 192 0.58 -3.68 -0.94
C LEU A 192 -0.38 -2.51 -0.75
N ALA A 193 -0.74 -1.82 -1.83
CA ALA A 193 -1.75 -0.76 -1.80
C ALA A 193 -3.12 -1.28 -1.32
N GLU A 194 -3.57 -2.45 -1.79
CA GLU A 194 -4.79 -3.11 -1.32
C GLU A 194 -4.73 -3.46 0.16
N LYS A 195 -3.60 -4.04 0.62
CA LYS A 195 -3.39 -4.33 2.04
C LYS A 195 -3.49 -3.06 2.89
N ARG A 196 -2.89 -1.96 2.44
CA ARG A 196 -2.96 -0.67 3.14
C ARG A 196 -4.39 -0.12 3.19
N LEU A 197 -5.11 -0.12 2.07
CA LEU A 197 -6.50 0.34 2.03
C LEU A 197 -7.41 -0.49 2.94
N ALA A 198 -7.27 -1.82 2.92
CA ALA A 198 -8.01 -2.71 3.80
C ALA A 198 -7.72 -2.42 5.28
N GLN A 199 -6.45 -2.19 5.63
CA GLN A 199 -6.04 -1.80 6.97
C GLN A 199 -6.67 -0.46 7.39
N ILE A 200 -6.65 0.54 6.51
CA ILE A 200 -7.25 1.87 6.76
C ILE A 200 -8.76 1.74 7.03
N ARG A 201 -9.48 1.03 6.15
CA ARG A 201 -10.93 0.79 6.28
C ARG A 201 -11.27 0.08 7.59
N ARG A 202 -10.53 -0.99 7.93
CA ARG A 202 -10.75 -1.73 9.19
C ARG A 202 -10.59 -0.83 10.40
N ARG A 203 -9.57 0.05 10.42
CA ARG A 203 -9.36 0.99 11.52
C ARG A 203 -10.46 2.03 11.64
N ILE A 204 -10.92 2.61 10.53
CA ILE A 204 -12.07 3.53 10.52
C ILE A 204 -13.31 2.85 11.10
N ILE A 205 -13.62 1.62 10.67
CA ILE A 205 -14.77 0.87 11.17
C ILE A 205 -14.62 0.59 12.67
N SER A 206 -13.45 0.13 13.11
CA SER A 206 -13.15 -0.13 14.52
C SER A 206 -13.34 1.12 15.38
N GLU A 207 -12.84 2.27 14.93
CA GLU A 207 -12.98 3.55 15.63
C GLU A 207 -14.44 4.02 15.71
N ARG A 208 -15.20 3.88 14.62
CA ARG A 208 -16.63 4.21 14.60
C ARG A 208 -17.43 3.33 15.56
N LEU A 209 -17.19 2.02 15.54
CA LEU A 209 -17.83 1.07 16.44
C LEU A 209 -17.46 1.35 17.91
N HIS A 210 -16.20 1.64 18.19
CA HIS A 210 -15.74 2.01 19.53
C HIS A 210 -16.43 3.28 20.03
N ARG A 211 -16.51 4.35 19.20
CA ARG A 211 -17.23 5.58 19.57
C ARG A 211 -18.71 5.33 19.86
N GLN A 212 -19.38 4.51 19.03
CA GLN A 212 -20.79 4.16 19.24
C GLN A 212 -20.99 3.39 20.55
N PHE A 213 -20.12 2.43 20.84
CA PHE A 213 -20.15 1.67 22.09
C PHE A 213 -19.97 2.58 23.32
N VAL A 214 -18.95 3.44 23.32
CA VAL A 214 -18.69 4.40 24.42
C VAL A 214 -19.84 5.38 24.61
N ALA A 215 -20.41 5.92 23.52
CA ALA A 215 -21.57 6.81 23.61
C ALA A 215 -22.80 6.11 24.24
N GLY A 216 -23.01 4.84 23.90
CA GLY A 216 -24.08 4.02 24.48
C GLY A 216 -23.91 3.73 25.97
N LEU A 217 -22.68 3.71 26.49
CA LEU A 217 -22.41 3.58 27.93
C LEU A 217 -22.72 4.89 28.67
N HIS A 218 -22.32 6.04 28.14
CA HIS A 218 -22.59 7.35 28.76
C HIS A 218 -24.08 7.76 28.70
N GLY A 219 -24.85 7.26 27.72
CA GLY A 219 -26.30 7.46 27.64
C GLY A 219 -27.13 6.67 28.67
N ARG A 220 -26.50 5.81 29.48
CA ARG A 220 -27.14 5.06 30.60
C ARG A 220 -26.72 5.60 31.97
N GLY A 221 -26.57 6.92 32.10
CA GLY A 221 -26.41 7.56 33.42
C GLY A 221 -27.62 7.29 34.33
N PRO A 222 -27.44 7.31 35.67
CA PRO A 222 -28.53 7.00 36.60
C PRO A 222 -29.70 7.97 36.38
N ARG A 223 -30.93 7.43 36.33
CA ARG A 223 -32.15 8.26 36.37
C ARG A 223 -32.12 9.08 37.66
N PRO A 224 -32.43 10.38 37.61
CA PRO A 224 -32.65 11.15 38.83
C PRO A 224 -33.77 10.49 39.66
N ALA A 225 -33.55 10.43 40.96
CA ALA A 225 -34.45 9.83 41.95
C ALA A 225 -35.77 10.61 42.07
#